data_AF-A0A956KRX0-F1
#
_entry.id   AF-A0A956KRX0-F1
#
_cell.length_a   1.000
_cell.length_b   1.000
_cell.length_c   1.000
_cell.angle_alpha   90.00
_cell.angle_beta   90.00
_cell.angle_gamma   90.00
#
_symmetry.space_group_name_H-M   'P 1'
#
loop_
_entity.id
_entity.type
_entity.pdbx_description
1 polymer ?
#
loop_
_entity_poly.entity_id
_entity_poly.type
_entity_poly.pdbx_seq_one_letter_code
_entity_poly.pdbx_strand_id
1 'polypeptide(L)'
;MSRHSSSNKTGRCAACGKSFPASRLSKVEYLRPRLVELIAAEVSDLGDHALLCDGDLARFRRRYVEQLLDEERGELSELDRQVLDTYEKGASTVQASAVGLLERNPTLGERVADRVAAFGGSWTFILIFISVLLVWMALNVVGLFAEPFDPYPFILLNLVLSCIAAL
;
A
#
# COMPACT_ATOMS: atom_id res chain seq x y z
N MET A 1 59.91 -13.41 -18.30
CA MET A 1 59.41 -12.04 -18.03
C MET A 1 58.90 -11.47 -19.34
N SER A 2 57.63 -11.71 -19.66
CA SER A 2 57.04 -11.37 -20.95
C SER A 2 56.01 -10.27 -20.74
N ARG A 3 56.21 -9.15 -21.44
CA ARG A 3 55.51 -7.87 -21.27
C ARG A 3 54.01 -8.03 -21.55
N HIS A 4 53.16 -7.78 -20.57
CA HIS A 4 51.75 -7.49 -20.83
C HIS A 4 51.65 -6.10 -21.48
N SER A 5 51.68 -6.09 -22.81
CA SER A 5 51.24 -4.94 -23.61
C SER A 5 49.72 -4.85 -23.44
N SER A 6 49.27 -4.03 -22.48
CA SER A 6 47.90 -3.53 -22.41
C SER A 6 47.68 -2.67 -23.66
N SER A 7 47.25 -3.33 -24.73
CA SER A 7 46.77 -2.68 -25.95
C SER A 7 45.71 -1.66 -25.55
N ASN A 8 46.07 -0.39 -25.63
CA ASN A 8 45.22 0.74 -25.26
C ASN A 8 44.18 0.93 -26.38
N LYS A 9 43.26 -0.03 -26.49
CA LYS A 9 42.21 -0.03 -27.51
C LYS A 9 41.34 1.21 -27.28
N THR A 10 41.25 2.04 -28.30
CA THR A 10 40.37 3.21 -28.31
C THR A 10 39.25 2.97 -29.32
N GLY A 11 38.09 3.55 -29.07
CA GLY A 11 36.93 3.48 -29.94
C GLY A 11 36.23 4.83 -30.02
N ARG A 12 35.34 4.99 -31.00
CA ARG A 12 34.60 6.23 -31.24
C ARG A 12 33.19 6.09 -30.69
N CYS A 13 32.71 7.10 -29.98
CA CYS A 13 31.30 7.19 -29.57
C CYS A 13 30.41 7.51 -30.78
N ALA A 14 29.33 6.76 -30.98
CA ALA A 14 28.36 6.98 -32.05
C ALA A 14 27.53 8.27 -31.86
N ALA A 15 27.35 8.73 -30.60
CA ALA A 15 26.57 9.93 -30.31
C ALA A 15 27.38 11.22 -30.45
N CYS A 16 28.52 11.36 -29.74
CA CYS A 16 29.32 12.59 -29.81
C CYS A 16 30.49 12.56 -30.83
N GLY A 17 30.76 11.42 -31.47
CA GLY A 17 31.84 11.28 -32.45
C GLY A 17 33.27 11.31 -31.88
N LYS A 18 33.43 11.47 -30.56
CA LYS A 18 34.75 11.55 -29.89
C LYS A 18 35.34 10.17 -29.61
N SER A 19 36.67 10.10 -29.53
CA SER A 19 37.40 8.87 -29.21
C SER A 19 37.63 8.72 -27.71
N PHE A 20 37.41 7.51 -27.18
CA PHE A 20 37.61 7.18 -25.77
C PHE A 20 38.37 5.85 -25.62
N PRO A 21 39.01 5.61 -24.46
CA PRO A 21 39.51 4.28 -24.11
C PRO A 21 38.36 3.27 -24.09
N ALA A 22 38.63 2.02 -24.48
CA ALA A 22 37.64 0.95 -24.52
C ALA A 22 36.93 0.72 -23.17
N SER A 23 37.56 1.07 -22.03
CA SER A 23 36.95 0.98 -20.70
C SER A 23 35.82 1.98 -20.45
N ARG A 24 35.72 3.06 -21.23
CA ARG A 24 34.64 4.07 -21.13
C ARG A 24 33.62 3.98 -22.26
N LEU A 25 33.62 2.87 -22.98
CA LEU A 25 32.74 2.63 -24.12
C LEU A 25 31.87 1.42 -23.82
N SER A 26 30.57 1.61 -23.98
CA SER A 26 29.56 0.57 -23.86
C SER A 26 29.04 0.22 -25.25
N LYS A 27 28.90 -1.09 -25.55
CA LYS A 27 28.27 -1.53 -26.79
C LYS A 27 26.74 -1.41 -26.69
N VAL A 28 26.11 -0.98 -27.77
CA VAL A 28 24.65 -0.81 -27.85
C VAL A 28 23.92 -2.16 -27.69
N GLU A 29 24.48 -3.26 -28.21
CA GLU A 29 23.94 -4.63 -28.07
C GLU A 29 23.63 -5.07 -26.62
N TYR A 30 24.33 -4.54 -25.62
CA TYR A 30 24.10 -4.88 -24.21
C TYR A 30 23.11 -3.97 -23.49
N LEU A 31 22.51 -3.00 -24.19
CA LEU A 31 21.54 -2.07 -23.62
C LEU A 31 20.13 -2.64 -23.68
N ARG A 32 19.24 -2.15 -22.79
CA ARG A 32 17.82 -2.53 -22.81
C ARG A 32 17.18 -2.06 -24.13
N PRO A 33 16.30 -2.86 -24.77
CA PRO A 33 15.69 -2.51 -26.06
C PRO A 33 15.02 -1.13 -26.08
N ARG A 34 14.23 -0.79 -25.06
CA ARG A 34 13.58 0.52 -24.93
C ARG A 34 14.57 1.69 -24.87
N LEU A 35 15.73 1.51 -24.25
CA LEU A 35 16.78 2.53 -24.24
C LEU A 35 17.42 2.69 -25.62
N VAL A 36 17.58 1.58 -26.36
CA VAL A 36 18.08 1.60 -27.75
C VAL A 36 17.12 2.33 -28.67
N GLU A 37 15.80 2.08 -28.56
CA GLU A 37 14.77 2.81 -29.32
C GLU A 37 14.85 4.33 -29.10
N LEU A 38 15.01 4.76 -27.84
CA LEU A 38 15.16 6.17 -27.49
C LEU A 38 16.43 6.78 -28.11
N ILE A 39 17.55 6.06 -28.06
CA ILE A 39 18.82 6.52 -28.64
C ILE A 39 18.71 6.57 -30.18
N ALA A 40 18.06 5.60 -30.80
CA ALA A 40 17.88 5.52 -32.26
C ALA A 40 17.05 6.68 -32.82
N ALA A 41 16.18 7.29 -32.01
CA ALA A 41 15.44 8.49 -32.39
C ALA A 41 16.32 9.74 -32.57
N GLU A 42 17.51 9.77 -31.95
CA GLU A 42 18.41 10.94 -31.95
C GLU A 42 19.75 10.68 -32.66
N VAL A 43 20.15 9.42 -32.84
CA VAL A 43 21.42 9.01 -33.45
C VAL A 43 21.17 8.25 -34.75
N SER A 44 21.54 8.85 -35.88
CA SER A 44 21.28 8.31 -37.23
C SER A 44 22.13 7.10 -37.64
N ASP A 45 23.21 6.80 -36.91
CA ASP A 45 24.14 5.69 -37.18
C ASP A 45 24.26 4.74 -35.97
N LEU A 46 23.11 4.25 -35.49
CA LEU A 46 23.04 3.32 -34.37
C LEU A 46 23.02 1.87 -34.87
N GLY A 47 24.16 1.38 -35.37
CA GLY A 47 24.32 -0.05 -35.66
C GLY A 47 24.43 -0.91 -34.38
N ASP A 48 24.18 -2.22 -34.48
CA ASP A 48 24.19 -3.16 -33.33
C ASP A 48 25.52 -3.14 -32.55
N HIS A 49 26.63 -2.91 -33.26
CA HIS A 49 27.97 -2.85 -32.68
C HIS A 49 28.46 -1.43 -32.37
N ALA A 50 27.56 -0.43 -32.42
CA ALA A 50 27.89 0.94 -32.06
C ALA A 50 28.35 1.03 -30.60
N LEU A 51 29.27 1.96 -30.37
CA LEU A 51 29.85 2.23 -29.06
C LEU A 51 29.34 3.57 -28.54
N LEU A 52 28.96 3.64 -27.28
CA LEU A 52 28.55 4.86 -26.60
C LEU A 52 29.49 5.13 -25.43
N CYS A 53 29.95 6.38 -25.31
CA CYS A 53 30.73 6.77 -24.15
C CYS A 53 29.84 6.89 -22.90
N ASP A 54 30.44 6.71 -21.72
CA ASP A 54 29.71 6.78 -20.46
C ASP A 54 28.92 8.09 -20.27
N GLY A 55 29.46 9.20 -20.76
CA GLY A 55 28.82 10.51 -20.66
C GLY A 55 27.53 10.63 -21.48
N ASP A 56 27.57 10.23 -22.75
CA ASP A 56 26.38 10.23 -23.61
C ASP A 56 25.37 9.17 -23.13
N LEU A 57 25.85 7.98 -22.73
CA LEU A 57 24.99 6.93 -22.21
C LEU A 57 24.28 7.36 -20.91
N ALA A 58 24.97 8.06 -20.01
CA ALA A 58 24.37 8.62 -18.80
C ALA A 58 23.29 9.67 -19.13
N ARG A 59 23.53 10.52 -20.13
CA ARG A 59 22.53 11.48 -20.63
C ARG A 59 21.28 10.77 -21.14
N PHE A 60 21.43 9.75 -21.98
CA PHE A 60 20.29 8.98 -22.51
C PHE A 60 19.54 8.22 -21.40
N ARG A 61 20.26 7.61 -20.44
CA ARG A 61 19.64 6.92 -19.30
C ARG A 61 18.81 7.87 -18.44
N ARG A 62 19.33 9.08 -18.17
CA ARG A 62 18.58 10.10 -17.42
C ARG A 62 17.28 10.46 -18.14
N ARG A 63 17.35 10.73 -19.45
CA ARG A 63 16.19 11.08 -20.26
C ARG A 63 15.17 9.93 -20.35
N TYR A 64 15.64 8.69 -20.44
CA TYR A 64 14.79 7.49 -20.38
C TYR A 64 14.01 7.41 -19.07
N VAL A 65 14.69 7.65 -17.94
CA VAL A 65 14.05 7.66 -16.62
C VAL A 65 13.07 8.82 -16.50
N GLU A 66 13.41 10.02 -16.99
CA GLU A 66 12.50 11.17 -17.00
C GLU A 66 11.22 10.86 -17.81
N GLN A 67 11.33 10.24 -18.99
CA GLN A 67 10.16 9.83 -19.78
C GLN A 67 9.31 8.77 -19.09
N LEU A 68 9.93 7.77 -18.46
CA LEU A 68 9.19 6.74 -17.71
C LEU A 68 8.43 7.36 -16.52
N LEU A 69 9.07 8.27 -15.80
CA LEU A 69 8.45 8.98 -14.67
C LEU A 69 7.31 9.89 -15.12
N ASP A 70 7.42 10.54 -16.29
CA ASP A 70 6.35 11.37 -16.84
C ASP A 70 5.17 10.53 -17.36
N GLU A 71 5.42 9.35 -17.92
CA GLU A 71 4.37 8.39 -18.32
C GLU A 71 3.59 7.88 -17.09
N GLU A 72 4.29 7.48 -16.02
CA GLU A 72 3.66 7.09 -14.74
C GLU A 72 2.96 8.28 -14.05
N ARG A 73 3.53 9.49 -14.09
CA ARG A 73 2.85 10.71 -13.58
C ARG A 73 1.62 11.07 -14.41
N GLY A 74 1.62 10.79 -15.71
CA GLY A 74 0.47 10.92 -16.58
C GLY A 74 -0.68 10.02 -16.12
N GLU A 75 -0.39 8.77 -15.79
CA GLU A 75 -1.37 7.84 -15.21
C GLU A 75 -1.90 8.33 -13.84
N LEU A 76 -1.03 8.87 -12.98
CA LEU A 76 -1.45 9.49 -11.72
C LEU A 76 -2.34 10.72 -11.93
N SER A 77 -2.04 11.57 -12.93
CA SER A 77 -2.85 12.76 -13.26
C SER A 77 -4.22 12.41 -13.84
N GLU A 78 -4.37 11.30 -14.58
CA GLU A 78 -5.66 10.83 -15.09
C GLU A 78 -6.56 10.32 -13.96
N LEU A 79 -5.99 9.61 -12.98
CA LEU A 79 -6.71 9.22 -11.77
C LEU A 79 -7.18 10.44 -10.97
N ASP A 80 -6.33 11.45 -10.81
CA ASP A 80 -6.71 12.71 -10.14
C ASP A 80 -7.86 13.41 -10.88
N ARG A 81 -7.85 13.42 -12.22
CA ARG A 81 -8.95 13.97 -13.03
C ARG A 81 -10.23 13.16 -12.88
N GLN A 82 -10.14 11.83 -12.82
CA GLN A 82 -11.31 10.97 -12.62
C GLN A 82 -11.92 11.13 -11.23
N VAL A 83 -11.07 11.31 -10.22
CA VAL A 83 -11.47 11.65 -8.86
C VAL A 83 -12.15 13.02 -8.83
N LEU A 84 -11.56 14.04 -9.48
CA LEU A 84 -12.16 15.38 -9.60
C LEU A 84 -13.49 15.36 -10.38
N ASP A 85 -13.60 14.60 -11.46
CA ASP A 85 -14.85 14.42 -12.23
C ASP A 85 -15.92 13.72 -11.38
N THR A 86 -15.52 12.78 -10.51
CA THR A 86 -16.42 12.16 -9.53
C THR A 86 -16.85 13.14 -8.43
N TYR A 87 -15.94 14.03 -8.00
CA TYR A 87 -16.27 15.09 -7.05
C TYR A 87 -17.22 16.13 -7.66
N GLU A 88 -16.99 16.56 -8.90
CA GLU A 88 -17.87 17.48 -9.62
C GLU A 88 -19.24 16.86 -9.97
N LYS A 89 -19.27 15.55 -10.28
CA LYS A 89 -20.51 14.87 -10.69
C LYS A 89 -21.29 14.19 -9.58
N GLY A 90 -20.74 13.92 -8.38
CA GLY A 90 -21.56 13.21 -7.39
C GLY A 90 -20.93 12.69 -6.10
N ALA A 91 -19.78 13.18 -5.63
CA ALA A 91 -19.25 12.74 -4.32
C ALA A 91 -19.85 13.54 -3.15
N SER A 92 -21.18 13.60 -3.07
CA SER A 92 -21.85 13.69 -1.77
C SER A 92 -22.15 12.25 -1.34
N THR A 93 -21.48 11.81 -0.28
CA THR A 93 -21.72 10.58 0.51
C THR A 93 -21.07 9.26 0.05
N VAL A 94 -19.84 9.02 0.51
CA VAL A 94 -19.26 7.66 0.66
C VAL A 94 -19.91 6.89 1.85
N GLN A 95 -21.13 7.24 2.26
CA GLN A 95 -21.91 6.48 3.24
C GLN A 95 -23.18 5.86 2.67
N ALA A 96 -23.50 6.06 1.38
CA ALA A 96 -24.77 5.61 0.81
C ALA A 96 -24.72 4.29 0.02
N SER A 97 -23.57 3.62 -0.15
CA SER A 97 -23.49 2.44 -1.03
C SER A 97 -23.61 1.08 -0.32
N ALA A 98 -23.54 1.00 1.00
CA ALA A 98 -23.87 -0.23 1.73
C ALA A 98 -25.37 -0.36 2.04
N VAL A 99 -26.12 0.75 2.04
CA VAL A 99 -27.53 0.81 2.47
C VAL A 99 -28.50 0.61 1.31
N GLY A 100 -28.06 0.82 0.06
CA GLY A 100 -28.93 0.83 -1.12
C GLY A 100 -29.30 -0.53 -1.73
N LEU A 101 -28.78 -1.66 -1.23
CA LEU A 101 -29.10 -3.00 -1.76
C LEU A 101 -30.04 -3.83 -0.86
N LEU A 102 -30.52 -3.27 0.24
CA LEU A 102 -31.50 -3.90 1.12
C LEU A 102 -32.79 -3.10 1.15
N GLU A 103 -33.54 -3.13 0.05
CA GLU A 103 -35.01 -3.02 0.09
C GLU A 103 -35.62 -4.29 0.72
N ARG A 104 -35.11 -4.69 1.88
CA ARG A 104 -35.70 -5.69 2.75
C ARG A 104 -36.19 -4.96 3.98
N ASN A 105 -37.45 -5.21 4.34
CA ASN A 105 -37.92 -4.87 5.67
C ASN A 105 -36.98 -5.54 6.68
N PRO A 106 -36.21 -4.78 7.49
CA PRO A 106 -35.24 -5.37 8.40
C PRO A 106 -36.00 -6.28 9.35
N THR A 107 -35.59 -7.53 9.38
CA THR A 107 -36.16 -8.57 10.24
C THR A 107 -36.02 -8.15 11.71
N LEU A 108 -36.86 -8.69 12.59
CA LEU A 108 -36.77 -8.38 14.02
C LEU A 108 -35.36 -8.67 14.59
N GLY A 109 -34.68 -9.69 14.05
CA GLY A 109 -33.30 -10.03 14.39
C GLY A 109 -32.30 -8.95 13.98
N GLU A 110 -32.37 -8.45 12.73
CA GLU A 110 -31.50 -7.37 12.25
C GLU A 110 -31.69 -6.08 13.06
N ARG A 111 -32.93 -5.73 13.40
CA ARG A 111 -33.21 -4.55 14.24
C ARG A 111 -32.62 -4.65 15.65
N VAL A 112 -32.62 -5.85 16.23
CA VAL A 112 -32.00 -6.09 17.55
C VAL A 112 -30.49 -6.07 17.42
N ALA A 113 -29.92 -6.72 16.39
CA ALA A 113 -28.48 -6.74 16.13
C ALA A 113 -27.91 -5.32 15.93
N ASP A 114 -28.58 -4.47 15.15
CA ASP A 114 -28.19 -3.07 14.95
C ASP A 114 -28.17 -2.30 16.26
N ARG A 115 -29.13 -2.58 17.14
CA ARG A 115 -29.20 -1.91 18.45
C ARG A 115 -28.13 -2.40 19.41
N VAL A 116 -27.79 -3.69 19.39
CA VAL A 116 -26.67 -4.25 20.15
C VAL A 116 -25.34 -3.71 19.63
N ALA A 117 -25.15 -3.63 18.30
CA ALA A 117 -23.95 -3.06 17.69
C ALA A 117 -23.77 -1.57 18.03
N ALA A 118 -24.86 -0.79 17.97
CA ALA A 118 -24.84 0.60 18.37
C ALA A 118 -24.56 0.79 19.88
N PHE A 119 -25.01 -0.14 20.74
CA PHE A 119 -24.71 -0.12 22.17
C PHE A 119 -23.27 -0.57 22.47
N GLY A 120 -22.77 -1.62 21.81
CA GLY A 120 -21.46 -2.20 22.04
C GLY A 120 -20.28 -1.32 21.59
N GLY A 121 -20.52 -0.34 20.72
CA GLY A 121 -19.50 0.63 20.27
C GLY A 121 -19.29 1.83 21.19
N SER A 122 -20.09 1.99 22.24
CA SER A 122 -20.00 3.15 23.14
C SER A 122 -19.12 2.87 24.37
N TRP A 123 -18.32 3.86 24.76
CA TRP A 123 -17.57 3.85 26.02
C TRP A 123 -18.46 3.70 27.26
N THR A 124 -19.71 4.14 27.20
CA THR A 124 -20.66 4.00 28.31
C THR A 124 -21.04 2.54 28.58
N PHE A 125 -21.08 1.68 27.56
CA PHE A 125 -21.38 0.25 27.73
C PHE A 125 -20.29 -0.45 28.54
N ILE A 126 -19.02 -0.18 28.21
CA ILE A 126 -17.86 -0.73 28.93
C ILE A 126 -17.89 -0.33 30.41
N LEU A 127 -18.16 0.95 30.70
CA LEU A 127 -18.22 1.45 32.06
C LEU A 127 -19.37 0.83 32.87
N ILE A 128 -20.56 0.69 32.26
CA ILE A 128 -21.70 0.01 32.90
C ILE A 128 -21.33 -1.45 33.17
N PHE A 129 -20.74 -2.15 32.20
CA PHE A 129 -20.34 -3.55 32.35
C PHE A 129 -19.36 -3.76 33.51
N ILE A 130 -18.30 -2.95 33.57
CA ILE A 130 -17.33 -2.98 34.68
C ILE A 130 -18.02 -2.68 36.02
N SER A 131 -18.94 -1.71 36.06
CA SER A 131 -19.66 -1.36 37.30
C SER A 131 -20.51 -2.53 37.82
N VAL A 132 -21.19 -3.26 36.94
CA VAL A 132 -22.00 -4.44 37.31
C VAL A 132 -21.11 -5.56 37.85
N LEU A 133 -19.95 -5.81 37.24
CA LEU A 133 -18.98 -6.79 37.72
C LEU A 133 -18.48 -6.43 39.13
N LEU A 134 -18.12 -5.16 39.35
CA LEU A 134 -17.65 -4.70 40.66
C LEU A 134 -18.74 -4.80 41.73
N VAL A 135 -20.00 -4.45 41.40
CA VAL A 135 -21.13 -4.60 42.31
C VAL A 135 -21.36 -6.07 42.65
N TRP A 136 -21.32 -6.98 41.66
CA TRP A 136 -21.49 -8.42 41.89
C TRP A 136 -20.40 -8.98 42.79
N MET A 137 -19.13 -8.63 42.52
CA MET A 137 -18.01 -9.02 43.36
C MET A 137 -18.18 -8.48 44.79
N ALA A 138 -18.55 -7.21 44.95
CA ALA A 138 -18.74 -6.59 46.25
C ALA A 138 -19.87 -7.28 47.06
N LEU A 139 -21.01 -7.57 46.43
CA LEU A 139 -22.13 -8.28 47.07
C LEU A 139 -21.71 -9.67 47.59
N ASN A 140 -20.90 -10.39 46.81
CA ASN A 140 -20.43 -11.73 47.18
C ASN A 140 -19.30 -11.71 48.21
N VAL A 141 -18.41 -10.70 48.18
CA VAL A 141 -17.31 -10.55 49.15
C VAL A 141 -17.80 -10.06 50.51
N VAL A 142 -18.76 -9.14 50.54
CA VAL A 142 -19.31 -8.59 51.79
C VAL A 142 -20.18 -9.62 52.53
N GLY A 143 -20.53 -10.73 51.89
CA GLY A 143 -21.33 -11.79 52.52
C GLY A 143 -22.72 -11.28 52.90
N LEU A 144 -23.35 -10.50 52.00
CA LEU A 144 -24.65 -9.88 52.28
C LEU A 144 -25.76 -10.94 52.48
N PHE A 145 -25.52 -12.16 51.98
CA PHE A 145 -26.30 -13.36 52.27
C PHE A 145 -25.47 -14.27 53.19
N ALA A 146 -26.13 -14.96 54.12
CA ALA A 146 -25.51 -15.77 55.18
C ALA A 146 -24.48 -16.81 54.69
N GLU A 147 -24.54 -17.18 53.40
CA GLU A 147 -23.46 -17.84 52.68
C GLU A 147 -23.13 -17.08 51.38
N PRO A 148 -21.84 -16.95 51.01
CA PRO A 148 -21.44 -16.33 49.76
C PRO A 148 -21.90 -17.18 48.57
N PHE A 149 -22.73 -16.59 47.70
CA PHE A 149 -23.32 -17.27 46.55
C PHE A 149 -22.28 -17.63 45.47
N ASP A 150 -21.26 -16.78 45.27
CA ASP A 150 -20.13 -17.00 44.36
C ASP A 150 -18.82 -16.57 45.06
N PRO A 151 -18.21 -17.43 45.89
CA PRO A 151 -16.96 -17.12 46.59
C PRO A 151 -15.79 -17.04 45.60
N TYR A 152 -14.78 -16.24 45.93
CA TYR A 152 -13.53 -16.18 45.18
C TYR A 152 -12.97 -17.62 44.99
N PRO A 153 -12.70 -18.09 43.75
CA PRO A 153 -12.34 -17.36 42.52
C PRO A 153 -13.48 -17.01 41.52
N PHE A 154 -14.74 -16.87 41.97
CA PHE A 154 -15.91 -16.44 41.17
C PHE A 154 -16.18 -17.32 39.93
N ILE A 155 -16.51 -18.60 40.16
CA ILE A 155 -16.66 -19.59 39.10
C ILE A 155 -17.88 -19.26 38.23
N LEU A 156 -18.97 -18.79 38.82
CA LEU A 156 -20.20 -18.49 38.10
C LEU A 156 -20.04 -17.24 37.21
N LEU A 157 -19.42 -16.19 37.73
CA LEU A 157 -19.11 -14.99 36.95
C LEU A 157 -18.20 -15.32 35.76
N ASN A 158 -17.14 -16.10 35.98
CA ASN A 158 -16.21 -16.48 34.92
C ASN A 158 -16.87 -17.32 33.82
N LEU A 159 -17.82 -18.20 34.19
CA LEU A 159 -18.57 -18.98 33.21
C LEU A 159 -19.46 -18.08 32.35
N VAL A 160 -20.19 -17.14 32.96
CA VAL A 160 -21.03 -16.19 32.23
C VAL A 160 -20.21 -15.30 31.30
N LEU A 161 -19.07 -14.77 31.76
CA LEU A 161 -18.16 -13.97 30.93
C LEU A 161 -17.65 -14.75 29.72
N SER A 162 -17.30 -16.02 29.92
CA SER A 162 -16.82 -16.89 28.84
C SER A 162 -17.91 -17.13 27.80
N CYS A 163 -19.16 -17.33 28.21
CA CYS A 163 -20.28 -17.49 27.30
C CYS A 163 -20.61 -16.20 26.52
N ILE A 164 -20.51 -15.03 27.17
CA ILE A 164 -20.72 -13.73 26.51
C ILE A 164 -19.59 -13.41 25.53
N ALA A 165 -18.34 -13.71 25.89
CA ALA A 165 -17.18 -13.47 25.03
C ALA A 165 -17.11 -14.42 23.83
N ALA A 166 -17.78 -15.58 23.90
CA ALA A 166 -17.88 -16.54 22.81
C ALA A 166 -19.05 -16.29 21.85
N LEU A 167 -19.90 -15.29 22.15
CA LEU A 167 -21.05 -14.87 21.34
C LEU A 167 -20.65 -13.78 20.34
#